data_AF-A0A8J5TRM5-F1
#
_entry.id   AF-A0A8J5TRM5-F1
#
_cell.length_a   1.000
_cell.length_b   1.000
_cell.length_c   1.000
_cell.angle_alpha   90.00
_cell.angle_beta   90.00
_cell.angle_gamma   90.00
#
_symmetry.space_group_name_H-M   'P 1'
#
loop_
_entity.id
_entity.type
_entity.pdbx_description
1 polymer ?
#
loop_
_entity_poly.entity_id
_entity_poly.type
_entity_poly.pdbx_seq_one_letter_code
_entity_poly.pdbx_strand_id
1 'polypeptide(L)'
;MPLAEATVEDHLATSSDHFTLSLTFPDIKLAPSQPGKIRVTTEDELKRFVEIVELGAAEIPRADSTPEELDELASSLASLLTPAAKAAGRPARKGGRSAPWWTEECAATAAGFRAIRRLYPLSFNQNVQVAKRDFHRVVRRAKRQYWRNLIDSFTSNSAVFKAVRWLKPPGGFQPPPLQVNNVVYETQMDKANALRQATLERRTAEDDIANA
;
A
#
# COMPACT_ATOMS: atom_id res chain seq x y z
N MET A 1 -6.66 33.00 0.40
CA MET A 1 -5.99 31.70 0.17
C MET A 1 -7.06 30.64 0.10
N PRO A 2 -7.19 29.84 -0.97
CA PRO A 2 -8.17 28.77 -0.99
C PRO A 2 -7.77 27.72 0.06
N LEU A 3 -8.66 27.48 1.01
CA LEU A 3 -8.41 26.60 2.17
C LEU A 3 -8.61 25.14 1.75
N ALA A 4 -7.89 24.22 2.39
CA ALA A 4 -8.16 22.79 2.25
C ALA A 4 -9.55 22.48 2.83
N GLU A 5 -10.34 21.68 2.12
CA GLU A 5 -11.66 21.24 2.57
C GLU A 5 -11.57 19.82 3.12
N ALA A 6 -12.30 19.53 4.21
CA ALA A 6 -12.40 18.21 4.79
C ALA A 6 -13.87 17.78 4.84
N THR A 7 -14.22 16.70 4.14
CA THR A 7 -15.56 16.11 4.15
C THR A 7 -15.53 14.72 4.76
N VAL A 8 -16.57 14.36 5.51
CA VAL A 8 -16.75 12.98 5.95
C VAL A 8 -17.30 12.16 4.80
N GLU A 9 -16.57 11.15 4.36
CA GLU A 9 -16.96 10.24 3.29
C GLU A 9 -17.49 8.91 3.85
N ASP A 10 -18.75 8.91 4.24
CA ASP A 10 -19.43 7.74 4.81
C ASP A 10 -19.46 6.53 3.85
N HIS A 11 -19.38 6.79 2.54
CA HIS A 11 -19.32 5.73 1.53
C HIS A 11 -17.98 4.98 1.53
N LEU A 12 -16.91 5.57 2.08
CA LEU A 12 -15.57 4.97 2.21
C LEU A 12 -15.31 4.29 3.55
N ALA A 13 -16.22 4.44 4.53
CA ALA A 13 -16.00 3.89 5.88
C ALA A 13 -15.64 2.39 5.87
N THR A 14 -14.58 2.04 6.58
CA THR A 14 -13.95 0.71 6.57
C THR A 14 -14.42 -0.19 7.71
N SER A 15 -15.59 0.09 8.29
CA SER A 15 -16.20 -0.58 9.45
C SER A 15 -15.48 -0.38 10.81
N SER A 16 -14.41 0.41 10.84
CA SER A 16 -13.84 1.00 12.06
C SER A 16 -14.86 1.94 12.73
N ASP A 17 -14.63 2.20 14.00
CA ASP A 17 -15.20 3.29 14.82
C ASP A 17 -14.75 4.70 14.40
N HIS A 18 -13.91 4.83 13.37
CA HIS A 18 -13.45 6.11 12.83
C HIS A 18 -14.20 6.50 11.56
N PHE A 19 -14.51 7.79 11.43
CA PHE A 19 -15.04 8.37 10.19
C PHE A 19 -13.92 8.47 9.15
N THR A 20 -14.22 8.14 7.90
CA THR A 20 -13.29 8.38 6.79
C THR A 20 -13.43 9.82 6.35
N LEU A 21 -12.33 10.57 6.40
CA LEU A 21 -12.28 11.96 5.93
C LEU A 21 -11.67 11.99 4.52
N SER A 22 -12.33 12.67 3.59
CA SER A 22 -11.72 13.13 2.34
C SER A 22 -11.20 14.54 2.54
N LEU A 23 -9.96 14.76 2.12
CA LEU A 23 -9.31 16.05 2.18
C LEU A 23 -9.08 16.54 0.76
N THR A 24 -9.72 17.64 0.40
CA THR A 24 -9.56 18.30 -0.90
C THR A 24 -8.60 19.47 -0.72
N PHE A 25 -7.48 19.42 -1.42
CA PHE A 25 -6.50 20.50 -1.43
C PHE A 25 -6.47 21.15 -2.81
N PRO A 26 -6.68 22.47 -2.92
CA PRO A 26 -6.84 23.16 -4.19
C PRO A 26 -5.56 23.20 -5.04
N ASP A 27 -4.38 22.94 -4.46
CA ASP A 27 -3.09 23.13 -5.15
C ASP A 27 -2.08 21.98 -4.89
N ILE A 28 -2.56 20.73 -4.83
CA ILE A 28 -1.65 19.58 -4.82
C ILE A 28 -1.10 19.38 -6.23
N LYS A 29 0.16 19.78 -6.42
CA LYS A 29 1.00 19.16 -7.44
C LYS A 29 1.20 17.71 -7.04
N LEU A 30 0.43 16.81 -7.64
CA LEU A 30 0.64 15.37 -7.52
C LEU A 30 2.12 15.10 -7.83
N ALA A 31 2.83 14.55 -6.85
CA ALA A 31 4.19 14.08 -7.11
C ALA A 31 4.11 13.13 -8.31
N PRO A 32 4.97 13.31 -9.34
CA PRO A 32 4.94 12.44 -10.51
C PRO A 32 5.00 11.00 -10.01
N SER A 33 3.95 10.24 -10.31
CA SER A 33 3.87 8.83 -9.92
C SER A 33 5.08 8.15 -10.51
N GLN A 34 5.99 7.68 -9.65
CA GLN A 34 7.13 6.91 -10.08
C GLN A 34 6.58 5.71 -10.88
N PRO A 35 6.88 5.60 -12.19
CA PRO A 35 6.37 4.50 -12.99
C PRO A 35 6.84 3.21 -12.34
N GLY A 36 5.88 2.35 -11.97
CA GLY A 36 6.21 1.05 -11.39
C GLY A 36 7.10 0.26 -12.33
N LYS A 37 7.97 -0.61 -11.79
CA LYS A 37 8.85 -1.48 -12.59
C LYS A 37 8.04 -2.18 -13.69
N ILE A 38 8.49 -2.14 -14.93
CA ILE A 38 7.79 -2.80 -16.02
C ILE A 38 7.97 -4.31 -15.91
N ARG A 39 6.91 -5.06 -16.22
CA ARG A 39 6.92 -6.52 -16.24
C ARG A 39 6.52 -7.01 -17.62
N VAL A 40 7.32 -7.95 -18.11
CA VAL A 40 7.04 -8.81 -19.26
C VAL A 40 6.97 -10.21 -18.67
N THR A 41 5.76 -10.76 -18.50
CA THR A 41 5.56 -12.00 -17.70
C THR A 41 4.64 -13.01 -18.36
N THR A 42 3.69 -12.57 -19.18
CA THR A 42 2.85 -13.49 -19.94
C THR A 42 3.54 -13.88 -21.23
N GLU A 43 3.20 -15.05 -21.78
CA GLU A 43 3.80 -15.55 -23.02
C GLU A 43 3.62 -14.56 -24.18
N ASP A 44 2.43 -13.97 -24.31
CA ASP A 44 2.13 -12.98 -25.34
C ASP A 44 2.97 -11.69 -25.19
N GLU A 45 3.25 -11.27 -23.96
CA GLU A 45 4.11 -10.10 -23.71
C GLU A 45 5.57 -10.43 -24.08
N LEU A 46 6.01 -11.63 -23.75
CA LEU A 46 7.36 -12.09 -24.06
C LEU A 46 7.55 -12.19 -25.57
N LYS A 47 6.56 -12.73 -26.29
CA LYS A 47 6.58 -12.82 -27.75
C LYS A 47 6.69 -11.44 -28.40
N ARG A 48 5.85 -10.48 -27.99
CA ARG A 48 5.91 -9.09 -28.49
C ARG A 48 7.22 -8.41 -28.16
N PHE A 49 7.77 -8.68 -26.97
CA PHE A 49 9.07 -8.14 -26.58
C PHE A 49 10.18 -8.65 -27.49
N VAL A 50 10.21 -9.95 -27.78
CA VAL A 50 11.18 -10.57 -28.70
C VAL A 50 11.04 -9.96 -30.09
N GLU A 51 9.83 -9.83 -30.64
CA GLU A 51 9.60 -9.23 -31.96
C GLU A 51 10.15 -7.79 -32.04
N ILE A 52 9.97 -6.97 -31.00
CA ILE A 52 10.48 -5.59 -30.98
C ILE A 52 12.01 -5.56 -30.86
N VAL A 53 12.59 -6.46 -30.06
CA VAL A 53 14.04 -6.55 -29.90
C VAL A 53 14.71 -7.04 -31.18
N GLU A 54 14.14 -8.04 -31.87
CA GLU A 54 14.65 -8.54 -33.14
C GLU A 54 14.67 -7.46 -34.22
N LEU A 55 13.63 -6.61 -34.28
CA LEU A 55 13.58 -5.48 -35.21
C LEU A 55 14.67 -4.43 -34.94
N GLY A 56 14.95 -4.13 -33.67
CA GLY A 56 15.96 -3.12 -33.31
C GLY A 56 17.39 -3.68 -33.17
N ALA A 57 17.57 -5.00 -33.15
CA ALA A 57 18.88 -5.62 -33.04
C ALA A 57 19.79 -5.33 -34.24
N ALA A 58 19.21 -4.99 -35.39
CA ALA A 58 19.93 -4.60 -36.60
C ALA A 58 20.70 -3.28 -36.45
N GLU A 59 20.31 -2.42 -35.50
CA GLU A 59 20.92 -1.10 -35.27
C GLU A 59 22.02 -1.14 -34.19
N ILE A 60 22.28 -2.30 -33.58
CA ILE A 60 23.27 -2.43 -32.50
C ILE A 60 24.70 -2.38 -33.09
N PRO A 61 25.57 -1.47 -32.62
CA PRO A 61 26.97 -1.43 -33.02
C PRO A 61 27.69 -2.74 -32.67
N ARG A 62 28.60 -3.20 -33.52
CA ARG A 62 29.54 -4.27 -33.14
C ARG A 62 30.63 -3.66 -32.29
N ALA A 63 30.77 -4.11 -31.05
CA ALA A 63 31.83 -3.63 -30.16
C ALA A 63 33.15 -4.35 -30.45
N ASP A 64 34.23 -3.59 -30.52
CA ASP A 64 35.60 -4.07 -30.37
C ASP A 64 36.03 -3.94 -28.88
N SER A 65 37.25 -4.39 -28.54
CA SER A 65 37.65 -4.67 -27.16
C SER A 65 38.05 -3.44 -26.31
N THR A 66 37.65 -2.22 -26.69
CA THR A 66 37.96 -1.02 -25.88
C THR A 66 36.86 -0.72 -24.84
N PRO A 67 37.22 -0.12 -23.69
CA PRO A 67 36.23 0.25 -22.67
C PRO A 67 35.13 1.19 -23.18
N GLU A 68 35.48 2.16 -24.02
CA GLU A 68 34.54 3.15 -24.55
C GLU A 68 33.50 2.52 -25.49
N GLU A 69 33.93 1.58 -26.34
CA GLU A 69 33.04 0.84 -27.23
C GLU A 69 32.09 -0.09 -26.47
N LEU A 70 32.55 -0.65 -25.33
CA LEU A 70 31.69 -1.45 -24.45
C LEU A 70 30.61 -0.61 -23.77
N ASP A 71 30.93 0.61 -23.35
CA ASP A 71 29.95 1.55 -22.76
C ASP A 71 28.92 2.04 -23.80
N GLU A 72 29.35 2.26 -25.05
CA GLU A 72 28.45 2.60 -26.16
C GLU A 72 27.52 1.42 -26.52
N LEU A 73 28.04 0.20 -26.54
CA LEU A 73 27.24 -1.01 -26.71
C LEU A 73 26.22 -1.17 -25.57
N ALA A 74 26.65 -1.00 -24.32
CA ALA A 74 25.76 -1.09 -23.16
C ALA A 74 24.64 -0.04 -23.23
N SER A 75 24.97 1.17 -23.66
CA SER A 75 24.00 2.26 -23.87
C SER A 75 23.00 1.94 -24.98
N SER A 76 23.48 1.40 -26.11
CA SER A 76 22.66 0.95 -27.23
C SER A 76 21.72 -0.21 -26.84
N LEU A 77 22.21 -1.16 -26.04
CA LEU A 77 21.36 -2.23 -25.51
C LEU A 77 20.30 -1.69 -24.55
N ALA A 78 20.66 -0.78 -23.66
CA ALA A 78 19.71 -0.18 -22.73
C ALA A 78 18.64 0.65 -23.46
N SER A 79 19.03 1.38 -24.51
CA SER A 79 18.13 2.19 -25.34
C SER A 79 17.19 1.36 -26.22
N LEU A 80 17.57 0.12 -26.58
CA LEU A 80 16.69 -0.83 -27.26
C LEU A 80 15.76 -1.56 -26.28
N LEU A 81 16.33 -2.17 -25.23
CA LEU A 81 15.59 -3.06 -24.33
C LEU A 81 14.58 -2.31 -23.46
N THR A 82 14.89 -1.07 -23.06
CA THR A 82 14.00 -0.30 -22.17
C THR A 82 12.69 0.10 -22.86
N PRO A 83 12.68 0.70 -24.07
CA PRO A 83 11.47 0.97 -24.82
C PRO A 83 10.75 -0.31 -25.27
N ALA A 84 11.47 -1.35 -25.69
CA ALA A 84 10.87 -2.63 -26.04
C ALA A 84 10.09 -3.23 -24.87
N ALA A 85 10.67 -3.23 -23.66
CA ALA A 85 10.00 -3.69 -22.46
C ALA A 85 8.78 -2.81 -22.11
N LYS A 86 8.87 -1.49 -22.30
CA LYS A 86 7.73 -0.55 -22.10
C LYS A 86 6.59 -0.79 -23.07
N ALA A 87 6.89 -1.08 -24.33
CA ALA A 87 5.91 -1.28 -25.39
C ALA A 87 5.22 -2.65 -25.28
N ALA A 88 5.96 -3.70 -24.94
CA ALA A 88 5.43 -5.05 -24.81
C ALA A 88 4.80 -5.32 -23.43
N GLY A 89 5.37 -4.74 -22.38
CA GLY A 89 5.03 -5.04 -20.99
C GLY A 89 4.03 -4.09 -20.35
N ARG A 90 3.74 -4.35 -19.08
CA ARG A 90 2.84 -3.53 -18.25
C ARG A 90 3.55 -3.01 -16.99
N PRO A 91 3.20 -1.82 -16.49
CA PRO A 91 3.73 -1.33 -15.23
C PRO A 91 3.29 -2.28 -14.10
N ALA A 92 4.23 -2.71 -13.28
CA ALA A 92 3.94 -3.47 -12.07
C ALA A 92 3.13 -2.57 -11.13
N ARG A 93 1.82 -2.79 -11.10
CA ARG A 93 0.98 -2.22 -10.06
C ARG A 93 1.39 -2.86 -8.74
N LYS A 94 1.78 -2.05 -7.75
CA LYS A 94 1.74 -2.45 -6.34
C LYS A 94 0.27 -2.57 -5.92
N GLY A 95 -0.47 -3.49 -6.54
CA GLY A 95 -1.78 -3.87 -6.05
C GLY A 95 -1.59 -4.58 -4.72
N GLY A 96 -2.31 -4.17 -3.68
CA GLY A 96 -2.42 -4.98 -2.47
C GLY A 96 -2.84 -6.39 -2.87
N ARG A 97 -2.14 -7.42 -2.40
CA ARG A 97 -2.60 -8.79 -2.61
C ARG A 97 -3.97 -8.90 -1.96
N SER A 98 -4.98 -9.28 -2.74
CA SER A 98 -6.30 -9.59 -2.17
C SER A 98 -6.09 -10.65 -1.10
N ALA A 99 -6.73 -10.46 0.06
CA ALA A 99 -6.53 -11.33 1.19
C ALA A 99 -6.92 -12.76 0.78
N PRO A 100 -6.06 -13.78 0.95
CA PRO A 100 -6.34 -15.14 0.44
C PRO A 100 -7.60 -15.80 1.00
N TRP A 101 -8.07 -15.33 2.17
CA TRP A 101 -9.30 -15.78 2.81
C TRP A 101 -10.56 -15.04 2.32
N TRP A 102 -10.43 -14.09 1.38
CA TRP A 102 -11.53 -13.32 0.83
C TRP A 102 -12.29 -14.13 -0.21
N THR A 103 -13.43 -14.71 0.19
CA THR A 103 -14.29 -15.52 -0.68
C THR A 103 -15.31 -14.66 -1.43
N GLU A 104 -15.95 -15.23 -2.46
CA GLU A 104 -17.09 -14.60 -3.15
C GLU A 104 -18.23 -14.28 -2.18
N GLU A 105 -18.49 -15.16 -1.21
CA GLU A 105 -19.46 -14.91 -0.14
C GLU A 105 -19.09 -13.69 0.72
N CYS A 106 -17.80 -13.49 1.02
CA CYS A 106 -17.34 -12.28 1.71
C CYS A 106 -17.60 -11.04 0.85
N ALA A 107 -17.34 -11.11 -0.46
CA ALA A 107 -17.58 -10.01 -1.40
C ALA A 107 -19.07 -9.66 -1.49
N ALA A 108 -19.94 -10.66 -1.65
CA ALA A 108 -21.38 -10.50 -1.73
C ALA A 108 -21.95 -9.91 -0.43
N THR A 109 -21.55 -10.44 0.73
CA THR A 109 -22.00 -9.93 2.04
C THR A 109 -21.48 -8.52 2.30
N ALA A 110 -20.24 -8.21 1.89
CA ALA A 110 -19.70 -6.86 1.97
C ALA A 110 -20.46 -5.88 1.08
N ALA A 111 -20.85 -6.29 -0.14
CA ALA A 111 -21.66 -5.48 -1.04
C ALA A 111 -23.05 -5.19 -0.44
N GLY A 112 -23.71 -6.21 0.12
CA GLY A 112 -24.99 -6.06 0.82
C GLY A 112 -24.90 -5.12 2.02
N PHE A 113 -23.87 -5.28 2.87
CA PHE A 113 -23.61 -4.36 3.98
C PHE A 113 -23.38 -2.92 3.50
N ARG A 114 -22.58 -2.72 2.45
CA ARG A 114 -22.35 -1.39 1.86
C ARG A 114 -23.64 -0.78 1.30
N ALA A 115 -24.51 -1.59 0.68
CA ALA A 115 -25.80 -1.12 0.16
C ALA A 115 -26.71 -0.64 1.29
N ILE A 116 -26.84 -1.43 2.36
CA ILE A 116 -27.64 -1.06 3.54
C ILE A 116 -27.07 0.21 4.19
N ARG A 117 -25.75 0.34 4.30
CA ARG A 117 -25.14 1.56 4.87
C ARG A 117 -25.42 2.81 4.02
N ARG A 118 -25.41 2.69 2.69
CA ARG A 118 -25.73 3.83 1.80
C ARG A 118 -27.16 4.34 1.98
N LEU A 119 -28.11 3.48 2.37
CA LEU A 119 -29.49 3.89 2.67
C LEU A 119 -29.63 4.64 4.00
N TYR A 120 -28.68 4.46 4.93
CA TYR A 120 -28.73 5.06 6.27
C TYR A 120 -27.38 5.72 6.64
N PRO A 121 -27.00 6.83 5.97
CA PRO A 121 -25.70 7.46 6.15
C PRO A 121 -25.49 8.05 7.55
N LEU A 122 -26.55 8.58 8.18
CA LEU A 122 -26.43 9.43 9.38
C LEU A 122 -26.84 8.78 10.72
N SER A 123 -26.83 7.44 10.87
CA SER A 123 -27.30 6.89 12.17
C SER A 123 -26.85 5.48 12.57
N PHE A 124 -26.85 5.30 13.89
CA PHE A 124 -26.96 4.03 14.61
C PHE A 124 -28.28 3.34 14.24
N ASN A 125 -28.31 2.72 13.05
CA ASN A 125 -29.48 2.03 12.54
C ASN A 125 -29.38 0.52 12.80
N GLN A 126 -30.46 -0.10 13.29
CA GLN A 126 -30.49 -1.53 13.59
C GLN A 126 -30.16 -2.41 12.38
N ASN A 127 -30.63 -2.05 11.19
CA ASN A 127 -30.35 -2.80 9.95
C ASN A 127 -28.87 -2.71 9.57
N VAL A 128 -28.24 -1.53 9.76
CA VAL A 128 -26.80 -1.36 9.55
C VAL A 128 -26.00 -2.22 10.55
N GLN A 129 -26.42 -2.27 11.83
CA GLN A 129 -25.76 -3.10 12.84
C GLN A 129 -25.91 -4.60 12.57
N VAL A 130 -27.10 -5.05 12.18
CA VAL A 130 -27.36 -6.44 11.79
C VAL A 130 -26.51 -6.82 10.58
N ALA A 131 -26.52 -6.00 9.53
CA ALA A 131 -25.71 -6.23 8.33
C ALA A 131 -24.21 -6.22 8.63
N LYS A 132 -23.74 -5.32 9.51
CA LYS A 132 -22.34 -5.29 9.98
C LYS A 132 -21.97 -6.58 10.71
N ARG A 133 -22.83 -7.03 11.63
CA ARG A 133 -22.62 -8.28 12.39
C ARG A 133 -22.57 -9.49 11.47
N ASP A 134 -23.44 -9.56 10.48
CA ASP A 134 -23.50 -10.69 9.56
C ASP A 134 -22.33 -10.68 8.58
N PHE A 135 -21.92 -9.52 8.07
CA PHE A 135 -20.65 -9.36 7.36
C PHE A 135 -19.46 -9.83 8.18
N HIS A 136 -19.34 -9.38 9.44
CA HIS A 136 -18.27 -9.84 10.33
C HIS A 136 -18.32 -11.34 10.60
N ARG A 137 -19.51 -11.95 10.67
CA ARG A 137 -19.70 -13.39 10.88
C ARG A 137 -19.14 -14.17 9.69
N VAL A 138 -19.48 -13.76 8.47
CA VAL A 138 -19.00 -14.37 7.22
C VAL A 138 -17.48 -14.24 7.12
N VAL A 139 -16.93 -13.05 7.34
CA VAL A 139 -15.48 -12.81 7.31
C VAL A 139 -14.74 -13.65 8.35
N ARG A 140 -15.26 -13.73 9.59
CA ARG A 140 -14.67 -14.56 10.64
C ARG A 140 -14.69 -16.04 10.27
N ARG A 141 -15.78 -16.53 9.66
CA ARG A 141 -15.88 -17.92 9.18
C ARG A 141 -14.88 -18.18 8.05
N ALA A 142 -14.81 -17.31 7.05
CA ALA A 142 -13.90 -17.45 5.91
C ALA A 142 -12.44 -17.46 6.36
N LYS A 143 -12.04 -16.52 7.24
CA LYS A 143 -10.71 -16.52 7.87
C LYS A 143 -10.41 -17.84 8.58
N ARG A 144 -11.32 -18.29 9.45
CA ARG A 144 -11.13 -19.56 10.18
C ARG A 144 -10.97 -20.75 9.24
N GLN A 145 -11.80 -20.83 8.19
CA GLN A 145 -11.72 -21.93 7.22
C GLN A 145 -10.40 -21.91 6.46
N TYR A 146 -9.99 -20.73 5.97
CA TYR A 146 -8.73 -20.56 5.28
C TYR A 146 -7.54 -21.00 6.13
N TRP A 147 -7.46 -20.53 7.38
CA TRP A 147 -6.37 -20.89 8.27
C TRP A 147 -6.37 -22.38 8.63
N ARG A 148 -7.55 -23.00 8.84
CA ARG A 148 -7.65 -24.46 9.04
C ARG A 148 -7.13 -25.23 7.83
N ASN A 149 -7.65 -24.95 6.63
CA ASN A 149 -7.21 -25.61 5.40
C ASN A 149 -5.72 -25.43 5.14
N LEU A 150 -5.17 -24.25 5.45
CA LEU A 150 -3.75 -23.98 5.28
C LEU A 150 -2.89 -24.82 6.22
N ILE A 151 -3.29 -24.95 7.48
CA ILE A 151 -2.60 -25.82 8.44
C ILE A 151 -2.70 -27.29 8.01
N ASP A 152 -3.88 -27.73 7.59
CA ASP A 152 -4.12 -29.10 7.12
C ASP A 152 -3.31 -29.43 5.86
N SER A 153 -2.95 -28.42 5.05
CA SER A 153 -2.12 -28.59 3.85
C SER A 153 -0.61 -28.80 4.11
N PHE A 154 -0.16 -28.69 5.36
CA PHE A 154 1.26 -28.81 5.68
C PHE A 154 1.72 -30.27 5.64
N THR A 155 2.52 -30.60 4.64
CA THR A 155 3.10 -31.93 4.44
C THR A 155 4.59 -32.02 4.77
N SER A 156 5.23 -30.88 5.07
CA SER A 156 6.68 -30.76 5.27
C SER A 156 7.02 -29.87 6.46
N ASN A 157 8.09 -30.23 7.18
CA ASN A 157 8.64 -29.39 8.25
C ASN A 157 8.94 -27.95 7.77
N SER A 158 9.33 -27.76 6.51
CA SER A 158 9.57 -26.44 5.93
C SER A 158 8.30 -25.56 5.87
N ALA A 159 7.13 -26.16 5.67
CA ALA A 159 5.84 -25.45 5.67
C ALA A 159 5.47 -24.99 7.08
N VAL A 160 5.76 -25.81 8.10
CA VAL A 160 5.59 -25.45 9.51
C VAL A 160 6.47 -24.24 9.88
N PHE A 161 7.74 -24.23 9.47
CA PHE A 161 8.62 -23.07 9.71
C PHE A 161 8.13 -21.78 9.03
N LYS A 162 7.55 -21.88 7.83
CA LYS A 162 6.90 -20.73 7.18
C LYS A 162 5.70 -20.22 7.98
N ALA A 163 4.93 -21.10 8.60
CA ALA A 163 3.78 -20.73 9.43
C ALA A 163 4.21 -20.06 10.74
N VAL A 164 5.27 -20.55 11.40
CA VAL A 164 5.85 -19.93 12.60
C VAL A 164 6.27 -18.47 12.33
N ARG A 165 6.72 -18.16 11.11
CA ARG A 165 7.02 -16.78 10.71
C ARG A 165 5.80 -15.85 10.75
N TRP A 166 4.59 -16.35 10.56
CA TRP A 166 3.35 -15.56 10.67
C TRP A 166 2.90 -15.34 12.12
N LEU A 167 3.28 -16.26 13.01
CA LEU A 167 3.02 -16.15 14.45
C LEU A 167 4.03 -15.23 15.14
N LYS A 168 5.24 -15.10 14.59
CA LYS A 168 6.18 -14.09 15.06
C LYS A 168 5.60 -12.70 14.73
N PRO A 169 5.34 -11.85 15.74
CA PRO A 169 5.03 -10.47 15.45
C PRO A 169 6.17 -9.90 14.59
N PRO A 170 5.88 -9.11 13.54
CA PRO A 170 6.93 -8.32 12.91
C PRO A 170 7.61 -7.59 14.06
N GLY A 171 8.94 -7.77 14.19
CA GLY A 171 9.71 -7.24 15.32
C GLY A 171 9.24 -5.82 15.60
N GLY A 172 8.87 -5.55 16.86
CA GLY A 172 8.27 -4.27 17.23
C GLY A 172 9.11 -3.15 16.65
N PHE A 173 8.50 -2.27 15.87
CA PHE A 173 9.20 -1.11 15.33
C PHE A 173 9.80 -0.37 16.51
N GLN A 174 11.13 -0.39 16.60
CA GLN A 174 11.84 0.44 17.55
C GLN A 174 12.12 1.76 16.82
N PRO A 175 11.37 2.83 17.13
CA PRO A 175 11.69 4.12 16.56
C PRO A 175 13.13 4.48 16.92
N PRO A 176 13.89 5.13 16.03
CA PRO A 176 15.23 5.59 16.35
C PRO A 176 15.20 6.47 17.63
N PRO A 177 16.32 6.58 18.36
CA PRO A 177 16.42 7.47 19.51
C PRO A 177 16.01 8.90 19.13
N LEU A 178 15.25 9.56 20.00
CA LEU A 178 14.80 10.94 19.78
C LEU A 178 15.76 11.88 20.50
N GLN A 179 16.29 12.88 19.81
CA GLN A 179 17.10 13.92 20.43
C GLN A 179 16.31 15.23 20.51
N VAL A 180 16.13 15.75 21.72
CA VAL A 180 15.53 17.07 21.97
C VAL A 180 16.46 17.81 22.91
N ASN A 181 16.91 19.02 22.52
CA ASN A 181 17.79 19.86 23.34
C ASN A 181 19.03 19.11 23.89
N ASN A 182 19.70 18.33 23.04
CA ASN A 182 20.87 17.50 23.38
C ASN A 182 20.64 16.34 24.38
N VAL A 183 19.40 16.02 24.73
CA VAL A 183 19.06 14.82 25.50
C VAL A 183 18.51 13.76 24.56
N VAL A 184 19.05 12.54 24.66
CA VAL A 184 18.64 11.39 23.84
C VAL A 184 17.66 10.52 24.62
N TYR A 185 16.49 10.30 24.06
CA TYR A 185 15.42 9.48 24.61
C TYR A 185 15.32 8.18 23.81
N GLU A 186 15.46 7.04 24.49
CA GLU A 186 15.49 5.71 23.85
C GLU A 186 14.15 4.97 24.00
N THR A 187 13.51 5.06 25.17
CA THR A 187 12.25 4.36 25.44
C THR A 187 11.06 5.06 24.77
N GLN A 188 10.01 4.30 24.44
CA GLN A 188 8.81 4.88 23.81
C GLN A 188 8.07 5.87 24.72
N MET A 189 8.05 5.61 26.03
CA MET A 189 7.40 6.48 27.01
C MET A 189 8.15 7.82 27.13
N ASP A 190 9.47 7.78 27.18
CA ASP A 190 10.27 9.01 27.31
C ASP A 190 10.21 9.85 26.03
N LYS A 191 10.22 9.20 24.85
CA LYS A 191 9.98 9.87 23.57
C LYS A 191 8.62 10.58 23.53
N ALA A 192 7.56 9.91 24.01
CA ALA A 192 6.22 10.49 24.05
C ALA A 192 6.16 11.71 24.98
N ASN A 193 6.77 11.62 26.16
CA ASN A 193 6.85 12.74 27.10
C ASN A 193 7.68 13.90 26.53
N ALA A 194 8.86 13.62 25.95
CA ALA A 194 9.71 14.64 25.34
C ALA A 194 9.01 15.40 24.21
N LEU A 195 8.27 14.69 23.34
CA LEU A 195 7.46 15.32 22.30
C LEU A 195 6.32 16.15 22.88
N ARG A 196 5.61 15.65 23.90
CA ARG A 196 4.54 16.39 24.59
C ARG A 196 5.07 17.73 25.11
N GLN A 197 6.20 17.71 25.82
CA GLN A 197 6.83 18.91 26.35
C GLN A 197 7.28 19.86 25.24
N ALA A 198 7.98 19.34 24.21
CA ALA A 198 8.53 20.17 23.14
C ALA A 198 7.46 20.82 22.23
N THR A 199 6.30 20.17 22.05
CA THR A 199 5.27 20.62 21.09
C THR A 199 4.02 21.22 21.73
N LEU A 200 3.54 20.67 22.85
CA LEU A 200 2.30 21.12 23.48
C LEU A 200 2.55 22.11 24.61
N GLU A 201 3.57 21.89 25.42
CA GLU A 201 3.88 22.76 26.58
C GLU A 201 4.61 24.05 26.18
N ARG A 202 4.94 24.23 24.89
CA ARG A 202 5.47 25.50 24.35
C ARG A 202 4.38 26.56 24.13
N ARG A 203 3.12 26.16 23.91
CA ARG A 203 2.02 27.10 23.67
C ARG A 203 1.48 27.63 25.00
N THR A 204 1.92 28.81 25.40
CA THR A 204 1.33 29.56 26.51
C THR A 204 0.14 30.39 25.99
N ALA A 205 -0.73 30.87 26.89
CA ALA A 205 -1.86 31.74 26.53
C ALA A 205 -1.43 33.06 25.84
N GLU A 206 -0.13 33.33 25.79
CA GLU A 206 0.48 34.46 25.09
C GLU A 206 0.62 34.21 23.57
N ASP A 207 0.60 32.95 23.14
CA ASP A 207 0.61 32.53 21.73
C ASP A 207 -0.81 32.41 21.15
N ASP A 208 -1.85 32.66 21.96
CA ASP A 208 -3.24 32.63 21.50
C ASP A 208 -3.51 33.82 20.56
N ILE A 209 -4.17 33.54 19.44
CA ILE A 209 -4.57 34.58 18.49
C ILE A 209 -5.58 35.49 19.19
N ALA A 210 -5.22 36.77 19.37
CA ALA A 210 -6.14 37.75 19.94
C ALA A 210 -7.44 37.76 19.13
N ASN A 211 -8.58 37.61 19.83
CA ASN A 211 -9.89 37.70 19.21
C ASN A 211 -10.06 39.07 18.55
N ALA A 212 -10.08 39.09 17.23
CA ALA A 212 -10.48 40.24 16.42
C ALA A 212 -11.99 40.16 16.13
#